data_AF-A0A1F8RFM2-F1
#
_entry.id   AF-A0A1F8RFM2-F1
#
_cell.length_a   1.000
_cell.length_b   1.000
_cell.length_c   1.000
_cell.angle_alpha   90.00
_cell.angle_beta   90.00
_cell.angle_gamma   90.00
#
_symmetry.space_group_name_H-M   'P 1'
#
loop_
_entity.id
_entity.type
_entity.pdbx_description
1 polymer ?
#
loop_
_entity_poly.entity_id
_entity_poly.type
_entity_poly.pdbx_seq_one_letter_code
_entity_poly.pdbx_strand_id
1 'polypeptide(L)'
;MSFVCPACLTPGSLEITLSIQLPSDSRSDDITLQMVECSNCRFQGIAAYEESRRGALDSESWDHTGFRVAKDDVKALIETIQSCPRPSDEGCPCPVHRTLSRKNASGRWCGLDDVKVLGSFPMRWAK
;
A
#
# COMPACT_ATOMS: atom_id res chain seq x y z
N MET A 1 -3.14 13.09 5.70
CA MET A 1 -3.78 13.33 4.39
C MET A 1 -5.06 12.50 4.35
N SER A 2 -6.18 13.08 3.93
CA SER A 2 -7.49 12.45 4.03
C SER A 2 -8.05 12.18 2.64
N PHE A 3 -8.51 10.95 2.40
CA PHE A 3 -8.99 10.47 1.11
C PHE A 3 -10.52 10.27 1.11
N VAL A 4 -11.08 10.14 -0.08
CA VAL A 4 -12.50 9.76 -0.26
C VAL A 4 -12.64 8.26 -0.04
N CYS A 5 -13.56 7.86 0.85
CA CYS A 5 -13.81 6.44 1.07
C CYS A 5 -14.48 5.80 -0.16
N PRO A 6 -13.98 4.66 -0.68
CA PRO A 6 -14.57 3.98 -1.84
C PRO A 6 -15.87 3.21 -1.53
N ALA A 7 -16.27 3.12 -0.26
CA ALA A 7 -17.46 2.40 0.19
C ALA A 7 -18.63 3.36 0.47
N CYS A 8 -18.42 4.38 1.29
CA CYS A 8 -19.47 5.36 1.64
C CYS A 8 -19.36 6.69 0.88
N LEU A 9 -18.32 6.88 0.06
CA LEU A 9 -18.05 8.08 -0.72
C LEU A 9 -17.89 9.37 0.10
N THR A 10 -17.79 9.27 1.43
CA THR A 10 -17.60 10.41 2.31
C THR A 10 -16.18 10.98 2.10
N PRO A 11 -16.04 12.24 1.64
CA PRO A 11 -14.74 12.88 1.51
C PRO A 11 -14.07 13.04 2.87
N GLY A 12 -12.75 12.88 2.90
CA GLY A 12 -11.93 13.11 4.08
C GLY A 12 -12.06 12.04 5.16
N SER A 13 -12.83 10.97 4.89
CA SER A 13 -13.11 9.93 5.88
C SER A 13 -12.14 8.76 5.82
N LEU A 14 -11.37 8.60 4.74
CA LEU A 14 -10.43 7.50 4.58
C LEU A 14 -9.02 7.95 4.96
N GLU A 15 -8.42 7.28 5.94
CA GLU A 15 -7.14 7.64 6.53
C GLU A 15 -6.16 6.47 6.41
N ILE A 16 -4.87 6.78 6.28
CA ILE A 16 -3.80 5.78 6.34
C ILE A 16 -3.48 5.54 7.82
N THR A 17 -3.68 4.31 8.29
CA THR A 17 -3.50 3.94 9.70
C THR A 17 -2.14 3.30 9.97
N LEU A 18 -1.58 2.61 8.99
CA LEU A 18 -0.26 1.98 9.04
C LEU A 18 0.40 2.09 7.68
N SER A 19 1.73 2.08 7.66
CA SER A 19 2.51 2.05 6.43
C SER A 19 3.80 1.28 6.62
N ILE A 20 4.26 0.61 5.58
CA ILE A 20 5.59 0.01 5.50
C ILE A 20 6.23 0.38 4.16
N GLN A 21 7.47 0.88 4.23
CA GLN A 21 8.25 1.22 3.06
C GLN A 21 9.02 -0.02 2.60
N LEU A 22 8.88 -0.39 1.35
CA LEU A 22 9.49 -1.58 0.77
C LEU A 22 10.65 -1.18 -0.13
N PRO A 23 11.67 -2.05 -0.27
CA PRO A 23 12.74 -1.83 -1.24
C PRO A 23 12.21 -1.60 -2.65
N SER A 24 12.88 -0.73 -3.39
CA SER A 24 12.70 -0.54 -4.84
C SER A 24 12.62 -1.85 -5.62
N ASP A 25 11.88 -1.86 -6.71
CA ASP A 25 11.79 -2.98 -7.64
C ASP A 25 12.36 -2.61 -9.02
N SER A 26 12.08 -3.42 -10.04
CA SER A 26 12.53 -3.17 -11.42
C SER A 26 11.87 -1.94 -12.08
N ARG A 27 10.74 -1.45 -11.56
CA ARG A 27 9.90 -0.38 -12.11
C ARG A 27 9.88 0.87 -11.23
N SER A 28 9.67 0.69 -9.94
CA SER A 28 9.37 1.70 -8.93
C SER A 28 10.59 1.83 -8.01
N ASP A 29 11.04 3.07 -7.85
CA ASP A 29 12.18 3.40 -6.98
C ASP A 29 11.72 3.55 -5.52
N ASP A 30 10.48 3.98 -5.30
CA ASP A 30 9.84 4.00 -3.98
C ASP A 30 8.55 3.18 -4.00
N ILE A 31 8.39 2.26 -3.05
CA ILE A 31 7.18 1.45 -2.86
C ILE A 31 6.77 1.57 -1.40
N THR A 32 5.54 2.00 -1.14
CA THR A 32 4.98 2.04 0.21
C THR A 32 3.64 1.32 0.24
N LEU A 33 3.53 0.30 1.09
CA LEU A 33 2.27 -0.36 1.36
C LEU A 33 1.60 0.30 2.58
N GLN A 34 0.33 0.63 2.45
CA GLN A 34 -0.42 1.42 3.41
C GLN A 34 -1.72 0.70 3.78
N MET A 35 -2.04 0.66 5.06
CA MET A 35 -3.37 0.24 5.53
C MET A 35 -4.27 1.45 5.59
N VAL A 36 -5.47 1.34 5.05
CA VAL A 36 -6.45 2.43 5.07
C VAL A 36 -7.70 2.04 5.84
N GLU A 37 -8.22 2.95 6.65
CA GLU A 37 -9.48 2.79 7.38
C GLU A 37 -10.39 4.01 7.17
N CYS A 38 -11.69 3.77 7.02
CA CYS A 38 -12.69 4.82 6.98
C CYS A 38 -13.25 5.10 8.38
N SER A 39 -13.09 6.33 8.86
CA SER A 39 -13.62 6.80 10.14
C SER A 39 -15.16 6.82 10.19
N ASN A 40 -15.83 6.92 9.03
CA ASN A 40 -17.30 6.98 8.94
C ASN A 40 -17.93 5.57 8.86
N CYS A 41 -17.55 4.75 7.88
CA CYS A 41 -18.21 3.47 7.61
C CYS A 41 -17.40 2.23 8.04
N ARG A 42 -16.24 2.42 8.69
CA ARG A 42 -15.34 1.33 9.14
C ARG A 42 -14.84 0.41 8.02
N PHE A 43 -14.91 0.86 6.77
CA PHE A 43 -14.24 0.21 5.67
C PHE A 43 -12.74 0.12 5.95
N GLN A 44 -12.14 -1.04 5.68
CA GLN A 44 -10.70 -1.23 5.75
C GLN A 44 -10.19 -1.80 4.42
N GLY A 45 -8.98 -1.41 4.05
CA GLY A 45 -8.34 -1.88 2.83
C GLY A 45 -6.85 -1.61 2.86
N ILE A 46 -6.22 -1.81 1.71
CA ILE A 46 -4.78 -1.57 1.51
C ILE A 46 -4.65 -0.53 0.40
N ALA A 47 -3.62 0.30 0.45
CA ALA A 47 -3.17 1.10 -0.67
C ALA A 47 -1.68 0.83 -0.94
N ALA A 48 -1.31 0.80 -2.22
CA ALA A 48 0.07 0.79 -2.66
C ALA A 48 0.37 2.14 -3.28
N TYR A 49 1.37 2.82 -2.74
CA TYR A 49 1.99 3.97 -3.36
C TYR A 49 3.28 3.51 -4.05
N GLU A 50 3.39 3.77 -5.33
CA GLU A 50 4.56 3.41 -6.13
C GLU A 50 5.01 4.61 -6.93
N GLU A 51 6.30 4.97 -6.83
CA GLU A 51 6.87 6.09 -7.55
C GLU A 51 8.05 5.60 -8.39
N SER A 52 8.07 6.01 -9.66
CA SER A 52 9.18 5.78 -10.57
C SER A 52 9.77 7.12 -10.99
N ARG A 53 11.07 7.28 -10.76
CA ARG A 53 11.86 8.45 -11.20
C ARG A 53 12.66 8.16 -12.46
N ARG A 54 12.36 7.04 -13.14
CA ARG A 54 13.09 6.59 -14.34
C ARG A 54 12.48 7.22 -15.60
N GLY A 55 12.87 8.45 -15.90
CA GLY A 55 12.46 9.18 -17.10
C GLY A 55 13.25 10.47 -17.33
N ALA A 56 12.80 11.29 -18.28
CA ALA A 56 13.33 12.66 -18.47
C ALA A 56 13.13 13.48 -17.18
N LEU A 57 13.84 14.61 -17.05
CA LEU A 57 13.88 15.48 -15.84
C LEU A 57 12.52 15.88 -15.23
N ASP A 58 11.38 15.65 -15.93
CA ASP A 58 10.01 15.95 -15.49
C ASP A 58 9.04 14.75 -15.61
N SER A 59 9.55 13.52 -15.73
CA SER A 59 8.74 12.30 -15.96
C SER A 59 8.57 11.47 -14.70
N GLU A 60 8.46 12.11 -13.54
CA GLU A 60 8.04 11.44 -12.31
C GLU A 60 6.63 10.88 -12.51
N SER A 61 6.49 9.57 -12.36
CA SER A 61 5.20 8.91 -12.40
C SER A 61 4.97 8.23 -11.06
N TRP A 62 3.86 8.58 -10.43
CA TRP A 62 3.41 7.93 -9.20
C TRP A 62 2.05 7.29 -9.43
N ASP A 63 1.86 6.12 -8.84
CA ASP A 63 0.60 5.40 -8.79
C ASP A 63 0.20 5.26 -7.32
N HIS A 64 -1.06 5.60 -7.02
CA HIS A 64 -1.61 5.39 -5.68
C HIS A 64 -2.93 4.63 -5.81
N THR A 65 -2.81 3.31 -5.76
CA THR A 65 -3.94 2.39 -5.96
C THR A 65 -4.35 1.75 -4.64
N GLY A 66 -5.64 1.85 -4.33
CA GLY A 66 -6.28 1.14 -3.23
C GLY A 66 -6.82 -0.22 -3.67
N PHE A 67 -6.86 -1.18 -2.75
CA PHE A 67 -7.35 -2.52 -2.93
C PHE A 67 -8.38 -2.86 -1.85
N ARG A 68 -9.56 -3.30 -2.29
CA ARG A 68 -10.54 -3.97 -1.43
C ARG A 68 -10.02 -5.37 -1.19
N VAL A 69 -9.87 -5.75 0.07
CA VAL A 69 -9.30 -7.02 0.47
C VAL A 69 -10.25 -7.71 1.43
N ALA A 70 -10.27 -9.05 1.42
CA ALA A 70 -11.05 -9.81 2.38
C ALA A 70 -10.66 -9.43 3.82
N LYS A 71 -11.66 -9.35 4.71
CA LYS A 71 -11.48 -8.85 6.08
C LYS A 71 -10.38 -9.61 6.86
N ASP A 72 -10.32 -10.93 6.67
CA ASP A 72 -9.34 -11.78 7.36
C ASP A 72 -7.90 -11.47 6.87
N ASP A 73 -7.71 -11.24 5.58
CA ASP A 73 -6.41 -10.88 5.00
C ASP A 73 -5.97 -9.47 5.41
N VAL A 74 -6.91 -8.52 5.47
CA VAL A 74 -6.62 -7.16 5.99
C VAL A 74 -6.09 -7.24 7.42
N LYS A 75 -6.75 -8.03 8.28
CA LYS A 75 -6.34 -8.21 9.66
C LYS A 75 -4.96 -8.85 9.76
N ALA A 76 -4.72 -9.92 9.02
CA ALA A 76 -3.43 -10.60 8.98
C ALA A 76 -2.29 -9.66 8.53
N LEU A 77 -2.55 -8.80 7.55
CA LEU A 77 -1.59 -7.82 7.07
C LEU A 77 -1.32 -6.70 8.08
N ILE A 78 -2.34 -6.21 8.79
CA ILE A 78 -2.16 -5.25 9.89
C ILE A 78 -1.21 -5.83 10.94
N GLU A 79 -1.49 -7.05 11.41
CA GLU A 79 -0.67 -7.75 12.40
C GLU A 79 0.76 -7.97 11.88
N THR A 80 0.89 -8.32 10.60
CA THR A 80 2.18 -8.51 9.93
C THR A 80 2.99 -7.20 9.90
N ILE A 81 2.41 -6.09 9.44
CA ILE A 81 3.08 -4.79 9.36
C ILE A 81 3.49 -4.30 10.75
N GLN A 82 2.60 -4.45 11.75
CA GLN A 82 2.88 -4.05 13.14
C GLN A 82 4.03 -4.82 13.80
N SER A 83 4.30 -6.04 13.34
CA SER A 83 5.44 -6.83 13.84
C SER A 83 6.80 -6.36 13.32
N CYS A 84 6.82 -5.40 12.38
CA CYS A 84 8.05 -4.80 11.89
C CYS A 84 8.60 -3.77 12.90
N PRO A 85 9.87 -3.88 13.34
CA PRO A 85 10.45 -2.93 14.30
C PRO A 85 10.76 -1.56 13.68
N ARG A 86 10.94 -1.50 12.36
CA ARG A 86 11.32 -0.29 11.62
C ARG A 86 10.57 -0.25 10.28
N PRO A 87 9.26 0.03 10.29
CA PRO A 87 8.44 -0.06 9.07
C PRO A 87 8.76 1.02 8.03
N SER A 88 9.38 2.14 8.43
CA SER A 88 9.81 3.21 7.53
C SER A 88 11.25 3.04 7.02
N ASP A 89 11.92 1.94 7.34
CA ASP A 89 13.28 1.66 6.92
C ASP A 89 13.26 0.53 5.88
N GLU A 90 13.34 0.88 4.60
CA GLU A 90 13.35 -0.08 3.49
C GLU A 90 14.50 -1.11 3.58
N GLY A 91 15.60 -0.76 4.27
CA GLY A 91 16.75 -1.63 4.51
C GLY A 91 16.57 -2.57 5.69
N CYS A 92 15.40 -2.58 6.34
CA CYS A 92 15.15 -3.39 7.52
C CYS A 92 15.16 -4.89 7.17
N PRO A 93 16.03 -5.70 7.79
CA PRO A 93 16.21 -7.11 7.41
C PRO A 93 15.15 -8.05 8.00
N CYS A 94 14.08 -7.52 8.60
CA CYS A 94 13.09 -8.31 9.34
C CYS A 94 12.27 -9.24 8.44
N PRO A 95 11.67 -10.31 9.00
CA PRO A 95 10.86 -11.25 8.22
C PRO A 95 9.70 -10.58 7.46
N VAL A 96 9.10 -9.55 8.05
CA VAL A 96 8.00 -8.78 7.44
C VAL A 96 8.44 -8.15 6.12
N HIS A 97 9.56 -7.43 6.11
CA HIS A 97 10.10 -6.85 4.89
C HIS A 97 10.43 -7.93 3.88
N ARG A 98 11.05 -9.06 4.27
CA ARG A 98 11.34 -10.16 3.34
C ARG A 98 10.08 -10.74 2.69
N THR A 99 9.00 -10.89 3.45
CA THR A 99 7.72 -11.40 2.94
C THR A 99 7.01 -10.39 2.05
N LEU A 100 6.92 -9.13 2.47
CA LEU A 100 6.17 -8.11 1.74
C LEU A 100 6.95 -7.52 0.55
N SER A 101 8.29 -7.62 0.53
CA SER A 101 9.15 -7.17 -0.57
C SER A 101 9.40 -8.23 -1.64
N ARG A 102 8.61 -9.32 -1.66
CA ARG A 102 8.72 -10.36 -2.69
C ARG A 102 8.56 -9.73 -4.08
N LYS A 103 9.41 -10.22 -4.98
CA LYS A 103 9.44 -9.85 -6.39
C LYS A 103 9.21 -11.10 -7.22
N ASN A 104 8.53 -10.93 -8.34
CA ASN A 104 8.35 -11.98 -9.33
C ASN A 104 9.63 -12.18 -10.19
N ALA A 105 9.57 -13.07 -11.17
CA ALA A 105 10.69 -13.40 -12.05
C ALA A 105 11.21 -12.21 -12.89
N SER A 106 10.40 -11.18 -13.12
CA SER A 106 10.84 -9.95 -13.80
C SER A 106 11.39 -8.89 -12.84
N GLY A 107 11.50 -9.20 -11.55
CA GLY A 107 11.96 -8.27 -10.53
C GLY A 107 10.92 -7.22 -10.16
N ARG A 108 9.63 -7.42 -10.49
CA ARG A 108 8.53 -6.53 -10.07
C ARG A 108 7.94 -6.99 -8.75
N TRP A 109 7.58 -6.03 -7.91
CA TRP A 109 6.93 -6.26 -6.63
C TRP A 109 5.62 -7.02 -6.82
N CYS A 110 5.43 -8.06 -6.01
CA CYS A 110 4.25 -8.92 -6.02
C CYS A 110 3.82 -9.31 -4.59
N GLY A 111 4.06 -8.40 -3.64
CA GLY A 111 3.79 -8.63 -2.20
C GLY A 111 2.33 -8.93 -1.86
N LEU A 112 1.40 -8.63 -2.76
CA LEU A 112 -0.04 -8.87 -2.59
C LEU A 112 -0.56 -10.14 -3.27
N ASP A 113 0.29 -10.97 -3.89
CA ASP A 113 -0.17 -12.17 -4.61
C ASP A 113 -0.90 -13.19 -3.72
N ASP A 114 -0.54 -13.28 -2.44
CA ASP A 114 -1.19 -14.17 -1.46
C ASP A 114 -2.43 -13.54 -0.80
N VAL A 115 -2.78 -12.32 -1.18
CA VAL A 115 -3.86 -11.55 -0.56
C VAL A 115 -5.09 -11.63 -1.46
N LYS A 116 -6.25 -11.97 -0.88
CA LYS A 116 -7.50 -12.02 -1.66
C LYS A 116 -8.01 -10.62 -1.96
N VAL A 117 -7.56 -10.06 -3.07
CA VAL A 117 -8.05 -8.80 -3.63
C VAL A 117 -9.43 -9.01 -4.25
N LEU A 118 -10.41 -8.23 -3.78
CA LEU A 118 -11.80 -8.22 -4.27
C LEU A 118 -12.03 -7.16 -5.35
N GLY A 119 -11.10 -6.23 -5.51
CA GLY A 119 -11.12 -5.19 -6.55
C GLY A 119 -10.24 -4.01 -6.17
N SER A 120 -9.85 -3.20 -7.15
CA SER A 120 -9.07 -1.98 -6.92
C SER A 120 -9.95 -0.73 -6.94
N PHE A 121 -9.41 0.38 -6.42
CA PHE A 121 -9.99 1.71 -6.50
C PHE A 121 -8.87 2.76 -6.49
N PRO A 122 -9.05 3.91 -7.18
CA PRO A 122 -8.06 4.98 -7.11
C PRO A 122 -8.10 5.66 -5.73
N MET A 123 -6.94 5.95 -5.15
CA MET A 123 -6.85 6.76 -3.93
C MET A 123 -7.09 8.23 -4.24
N ARG A 124 -8.35 8.66 -4.11
CA ARG A 124 -8.78 10.02 -4.43
C ARG A 124 -8.66 10.94 -3.22
N TRP A 125 -8.01 12.07 -3.42
CA TRP A 125 -7.93 13.14 -2.43
C TRP A 125 -9.31 13.70 -2.12
N ALA A 126 -9.57 13.95 -0.84
CA ALA A 126 -10.67 14.82 -0.44
C ALA A 126 -10.30 16.26 -0.83
N LYS A 127 -11.12 16.89 -1.67
CA LYS A 127 -11.03 18.33 -1.93
C LYS A 127 -11.66 19.11 -0.79
#